data_AF-A0A6B3HTG6-F1
#
_entry.id   AF-A0A6B3HTG6-F1
#
_cell.length_a   1.000
_cell.length_b   1.000
_cell.length_c   1.000
_cell.angle_alpha   90.00
_cell.angle_beta   90.00
_cell.angle_gamma   90.00
#
_symmetry.space_group_name_H-M   'P 1'
#
loop_
_entity.id
_entity.type
_entity.pdbx_description
1 polymer ?
#
loop_
_entity_poly.entity_id
_entity_poly.type
_entity_poly.pdbx_seq_one_letter_code
_entity_poly.pdbx_strand_id
1 'polypeptide(L)'
;EMLTAVVHGGTLYVVPDDVRRNSQALLDFFVDHDIEVGFLPPVALHQLAAARKAFGRTPSRLTHLLLAGEALAVDDTVRAFCSAAGT
;
A
#
# COMPACT_ATOMS: atom_id res chain seq x y z
N GLU A 1 9.28 -0.23 14.11
CA GLU A 1 8.72 0.54 12.97
C GLU A 1 8.52 2.04 13.24
N MET A 2 8.30 2.49 14.48
CA MET A 2 8.04 3.92 14.79
C MET A 2 9.18 4.90 14.45
N LEU A 3 10.43 4.44 14.33
CA LEU A 3 11.56 5.36 14.14
C LEU A 3 11.67 5.86 12.70
N THR A 4 11.52 5.02 11.67
CA THR A 4 11.82 5.39 10.27
C THR A 4 10.95 6.55 9.74
N ALA A 5 9.68 6.62 10.13
CA ALA A 5 8.79 7.73 9.77
C ALA A 5 9.15 9.05 10.48
N VAL A 6 9.56 8.97 11.76
CA VAL A 6 9.76 10.15 12.61
C VAL A 6 11.11 10.83 12.36
N VAL A 7 12.16 10.09 11.95
CA VAL A 7 13.51 10.70 11.78
C VAL A 7 13.62 11.64 10.57
N HIS A 8 12.71 11.56 9.60
CA HIS A 8 12.72 12.39 8.39
C HIS A 8 11.59 13.45 8.36
N GLY A 9 10.83 13.62 9.45
CA GLY A 9 9.66 14.52 9.48
C GLY A 9 8.42 13.97 8.76
N GLY A 10 8.35 12.66 8.54
CA GLY A 10 7.22 11.98 7.91
C GLY A 10 6.03 11.80 8.86
N THR A 11 4.83 11.64 8.28
CA THR A 11 3.61 11.33 9.03
C THR A 11 3.42 9.82 9.09
N LEU A 12 3.37 9.24 10.30
CA LEU A 12 3.06 7.83 10.49
C LEU A 12 1.54 7.64 10.54
N TYR A 13 1.03 6.90 9.57
CA TYR A 13 -0.38 6.49 9.54
C TYR A 13 -0.55 5.07 10.05
N VAL A 14 -1.28 4.91 11.15
CA VAL A 14 -1.70 3.59 11.63
C VAL A 14 -3.05 3.27 11.01
N VAL A 15 -3.06 2.32 10.08
CA VAL A 15 -4.28 1.92 9.37
C VAL A 15 -5.22 1.15 10.32
N PRO A 16 -6.47 1.60 10.51
CA PRO A 16 -7.48 0.88 11.28
C PRO A 16 -7.70 -0.55 10.76
N ASP A 17 -8.12 -1.48 11.62
CA ASP A 17 -8.29 -2.88 11.23
C ASP A 17 -9.41 -3.08 10.18
N ASP A 18 -10.47 -2.29 10.30
CA ASP A 18 -11.59 -2.22 9.36
C ASP A 18 -11.16 -1.75 7.97
N VAL A 19 -10.29 -0.74 7.89
CA VAL A 19 -9.69 -0.28 6.63
C VAL A 19 -8.74 -1.33 6.06
N ARG A 20 -7.91 -1.96 6.90
CA ARG A 20 -6.94 -2.99 6.47
C ARG A 20 -7.60 -4.20 5.82
N ARG A 21 -8.80 -4.58 6.25
CA ARG A 21 -9.52 -5.75 5.70
C ARG A 21 -10.37 -5.41 4.47
N ASN A 22 -10.65 -4.13 4.25
CA ASN A 22 -11.44 -3.65 3.12
C ASN A 22 -10.51 -3.12 2.03
N SER A 23 -10.40 -3.87 0.93
CA SER A 23 -9.51 -3.55 -0.19
C SER A 23 -9.80 -2.18 -0.82
N GLN A 24 -11.07 -1.74 -0.88
CA GLN A 24 -11.43 -0.42 -1.37
C GLN A 24 -10.99 0.67 -0.40
N ALA A 25 -11.34 0.53 0.88
CA ALA A 25 -11.00 1.52 1.90
C ALA A 25 -9.48 1.66 2.05
N LEU A 26 -8.74 0.57 1.91
CA LEU A 26 -7.28 0.58 1.91
C LEU A 26 -6.72 1.35 0.71
N LEU A 27 -7.27 1.16 -0.48
CA LEU A 27 -6.85 1.92 -1.67
C LEU A 27 -7.16 3.41 -1.52
N ASP A 28 -8.36 3.75 -1.06
CA ASP A 28 -8.77 5.13 -0.81
C ASP A 28 -7.86 5.77 0.25
N PHE A 29 -7.51 5.05 1.31
CA PHE A 29 -6.57 5.52 2.32
C PHE A 29 -5.20 5.90 1.73
N PHE A 30 -4.65 5.07 0.84
CA PHE A 30 -3.36 5.36 0.22
C PHE A 30 -3.41 6.58 -0.71
N VAL A 31 -4.53 6.78 -1.39
CA VAL A 31 -4.74 7.91 -2.31
C VAL A 31 -5.02 9.20 -1.53
N ASP A 32 -5.97 9.18 -0.61
CA ASP A 32 -6.46 10.35 0.11
C ASP A 32 -5.43 10.92 1.11
N HIS A 33 -4.51 10.07 1.59
CA HIS A 33 -3.42 10.49 2.48
C HIS A 33 -2.07 10.63 1.77
N ASP A 34 -2.03 10.53 0.44
CA ASP A 34 -0.81 10.67 -0.36
C ASP A 34 0.35 9.80 0.18
N ILE A 35 0.06 8.55 0.52
CA ILE A 35 1.02 7.67 1.21
C ILE A 35 2.22 7.38 0.29
N GLU A 36 3.40 7.81 0.71
CA GLU A 36 4.65 7.61 -0.03
C GLU A 36 5.32 6.27 0.27
N VAL A 37 5.25 5.81 1.53
CA VAL A 37 5.89 4.58 1.98
C VAL A 37 4.87 3.72 2.72
N GLY A 38 4.54 2.56 2.16
CA GLY A 38 3.65 1.59 2.77
C GLY A 38 4.42 0.42 3.40
N PHE A 39 4.14 0.11 4.66
CA PHE A 39 4.56 -1.14 5.29
C PHE A 39 3.35 -2.06 5.45
N LEU A 40 3.36 -3.21 4.79
CA LEU A 40 2.22 -4.12 4.83
C LEU A 40 2.61 -5.58 4.56
N PRO A 41 1.85 -6.55 5.10
CA PRO A 41 2.05 -7.95 4.77
C PRO A 41 1.70 -8.23 3.30
N PRO A 42 2.29 -9.25 2.66
CA PRO A 42 2.02 -9.59 1.26
C PRO A 42 0.52 -9.73 0.92
N VAL A 43 -0.30 -10.27 1.84
CA VAL A 43 -1.76 -10.38 1.65
C VAL A 43 -2.44 -9.03 1.40
N ALA A 44 -2.01 -7.97 2.10
CA ALA A 44 -2.57 -6.64 1.93
C ALA A 44 -2.12 -6.01 0.60
N LEU A 45 -0.97 -6.41 0.06
CA LEU A 45 -0.52 -5.98 -1.26
C LEU A 45 -1.44 -6.54 -2.35
N HIS A 46 -1.80 -7.82 -2.24
CA HIS A 46 -2.76 -8.43 -3.16
C HIS A 46 -4.12 -7.75 -3.09
N GLN A 47 -4.57 -7.36 -1.89
CA GLN A 47 -5.81 -6.60 -1.72
C GLN A 47 -5.76 -5.22 -2.39
N LEU A 48 -4.65 -4.48 -2.23
CA LEU A 48 -4.41 -3.19 -2.90
C LEU A 48 -4.38 -3.35 -4.43
N ALA A 49 -3.69 -4.37 -4.93
CA ALA A 49 -3.60 -4.64 -6.36
C ALA A 49 -4.97 -5.03 -6.96
N ALA A 50 -5.75 -5.84 -6.25
CA ALA A 50 -7.12 -6.19 -6.64
C ALA A 50 -8.05 -4.97 -6.62
N ALA A 51 -7.94 -4.12 -5.60
CA ALA A 51 -8.72 -2.89 -5.49
C ALA A 51 -8.41 -1.92 -6.64
N ARG A 52 -7.13 -1.71 -6.98
CA ARG A 52 -6.75 -0.88 -8.13
C ARG A 52 -7.40 -1.39 -9.41
N LYS A 53 -7.38 -2.71 -9.63
CA LYS A 53 -8.00 -3.34 -10.80
C LYS A 53 -9.52 -3.16 -10.82
N ALA A 54 -10.18 -3.21 -9.65
CA ALA A 54 -11.63 -3.10 -9.52
C ALA A 54 -12.14 -1.64 -9.60
N PHE A 55 -11.44 -0.70 -8.97
CA PHE A 55 -11.90 0.68 -8.77
C PHE A 55 -11.14 1.72 -9.60
N GLY A 56 -10.05 1.35 -10.27
CA GLY A 56 -9.29 2.21 -11.19
C GLY A 56 -8.50 3.34 -10.52
N ARG A 57 -8.56 3.50 -9.19
CA ARG A 57 -7.76 4.47 -8.46
C ARG A 57 -6.32 3.98 -8.29
N THR A 58 -5.37 4.89 -8.43
CA THR A 58 -3.93 4.57 -8.36
C THR A 58 -3.27 5.47 -7.32
N PRO A 59 -2.54 4.90 -6.34
CA PRO A 59 -1.81 5.69 -5.34
C PRO A 59 -0.54 6.27 -5.97
N SER A 60 -0.67 7.43 -6.62
CA SER A 60 0.41 8.06 -7.41
C SER A 60 1.58 8.59 -6.59
N ARG A 61 1.44 8.68 -5.26
CA ARG A 61 2.54 9.09 -4.37
C ARG A 61 3.33 7.92 -3.81
N LEU A 62 2.85 6.69 -3.97
CA LEU A 62 3.47 5.51 -3.39
C LEU A 62 4.80 5.19 -4.10
N THR A 63 5.91 5.51 -3.45
CA THR A 63 7.27 5.30 -3.98
C THR A 63 7.91 4.03 -3.45
N HIS A 64 7.56 3.61 -2.22
CA HIS A 64 8.17 2.45 -1.58
C HIS A 64 7.14 1.54 -0.91
N LEU A 65 7.30 0.24 -1.12
CA LEU A 65 6.56 -0.82 -0.43
C LEU A 65 7.53 -1.70 0.33
N LEU A 66 7.34 -1.77 1.64
CA LEU A 66 8.08 -2.62 2.55
C LEU A 66 7.17 -3.78 2.94
N LEU A 67 7.54 -4.98 2.52
CA LEU A 67 6.78 -6.19 2.79
C LEU A 67 7.57 -7.06 3.75
N ALA A 68 6.92 -7.54 4.81
CA ALA A 68 7.54 -8.39 5.80
C ALA A 68 6.53 -9.39 6.38
N GLY A 69 7.06 -10.42 7.03
CA GLY A 69 6.28 -11.40 7.80
C GLY A 69 5.95 -12.70 7.06
N GLU A 70 5.83 -12.67 5.73
CA GLU A 70 5.45 -13.84 4.93
C GLU A 70 6.22 -13.89 3.61
N ALA A 71 6.24 -15.06 2.96
CA ALA A 71 6.86 -15.21 1.64
C ALA A 71 6.08 -14.39 0.59
N LEU A 72 6.78 -13.50 -0.13
CA LEU A 72 6.19 -12.71 -1.19
C LEU A 72 5.95 -13.57 -2.44
N ALA A 73 4.69 -13.78 -2.80
CA ALA A 73 4.30 -14.35 -4.08
C ALA A 73 4.01 -13.22 -5.08
N VAL A 74 4.93 -12.98 -6.01
CA VAL A 74 4.74 -11.96 -7.04
C VAL A 74 3.91 -12.56 -8.18
N ASP A 75 2.63 -12.23 -8.22
CA ASP A 75 1.72 -12.53 -9.32
C ASP A 75 1.69 -11.38 -10.36
N ASP A 76 1.19 -11.64 -11.56
CA ASP A 76 0.98 -10.63 -12.61
C ASP A 76 0.18 -9.42 -12.12
N THR A 77 -0.79 -9.65 -11.22
CA THR A 77 -1.60 -8.59 -10.62
C THR A 77 -0.76 -7.63 -9.76
N VAL A 78 0.20 -8.16 -9.00
CA VAL A 78 1.13 -7.37 -8.18
C VAL A 78 2.12 -6.61 -9.07
N ARG A 79 2.61 -7.27 -10.12
CA ARG A 79 3.51 -6.63 -11.10
C ARG A 79 2.84 -5.44 -11.77
N ALA A 80 1.60 -5.61 -12.23
CA ALA A 80 0.80 -4.56 -12.84
C ALA A 80 0.44 -3.42 -11.86
N PHE A 81 0.40 -3.70 -10.56
CA PHE A 81 0.23 -2.67 -9.54
C PHE A 81 1.52 -1.85 -9.36
N CYS A 82 2.66 -2.52 -9.16
CA CYS A 82 3.94 -1.83 -8.95
C CYS A 82 4.35 -0.96 -10.15
N SER A 83 4.09 -1.40 -11.38
CA SER A 83 4.38 -0.60 -12.58
C SER A 83 3.49 0.63 -12.74
N ALA A 84 2.32 0.66 -12.09
CA ALA A 84 1.40 1.77 -12.15
C ALA A 84 1.54 2.76 -10.99
N ALA A 85 2.06 2.30 -9.84
CA ALA A 85 2.26 3.13 -8.66
C ALA A 85 3.56 3.95 -8.70
N GLY A 86 4.63 3.45 -9.35
CA GLY A 86 5.95 4.10 -9.38
C GLY A 86 6.23 4.89 -10.66
N THR A 87 5.56 6.04 -10.86
CA THR A 87 5.97 7.06 -11.86
C THR A 87 6.49 8.30 -11.16
#